data_AF-A0A7Z1TUU6-F1
#
_entry.id   AF-A0A7Z1TUU6-F1
#
_cell.length_a   1.000
_cell.length_b   1.000
_cell.length_c   1.000
_cell.angle_alpha   90.00
_cell.angle_beta   90.00
_cell.angle_gamma   90.00
#
_symmetry.space_group_name_H-M   'P 1'
#
loop_
_entity.id
_entity.type
_entity.pdbx_description
1 polymer ?
#
loop_
_entity_poly.entity_id
_entity_poly.type
_entity_poly.pdbx_seq_one_letter_code
_entity_poly.pdbx_strand_id
1 'polypeptide(L)'
;MSKVPFGRLLAIAFAGLVMVAIGAPAVAQEAAQEQPGEAQEAPAVEEGQHVVLEEIVVTAQKREEDVQDVPVSVSVLRATDLEVLTVGTPDVQILSGRVPSLIMES
;
A
#
# COMPACT_ATOMS: atom_id res chain seq x y z
N MET A 1 67.16 23.98 -7.17
CA MET A 1 66.71 23.96 -8.58
C MET A 1 65.43 23.14 -8.64
N SER A 2 64.30 23.81 -8.35
CA SER A 2 63.21 24.12 -9.32
C SER A 2 62.41 22.86 -9.70
N LYS A 3 61.47 22.43 -8.84
CA LYS A 3 60.02 22.74 -8.88
C LYS A 3 59.35 22.33 -10.21
N VAL A 4 58.68 21.17 -10.17
CA VAL A 4 57.77 20.65 -11.19
C VAL A 4 56.48 21.50 -11.28
N PRO A 5 55.95 21.81 -12.49
CA PRO A 5 54.62 22.40 -12.62
C PRO A 5 53.55 21.30 -12.76
N PHE A 6 53.05 20.86 -11.60
CA PHE A 6 52.01 19.82 -11.39
C PHE A 6 50.58 20.26 -11.79
N GLY A 7 50.40 21.08 -12.84
CA GLY A 7 49.11 21.78 -13.03
C GLY A 7 48.61 22.03 -14.45
N ARG A 8 49.26 21.56 -15.52
CA ARG A 8 48.86 21.98 -16.89
C ARG A 8 48.90 20.92 -17.98
N LEU A 9 49.02 19.64 -17.65
CA LEU A 9 48.83 18.59 -18.64
C LEU A 9 47.63 17.71 -18.26
N LEU A 10 46.62 17.78 -19.11
CA LEU A 10 45.60 16.76 -19.31
C LEU A 10 44.36 16.78 -18.41
N ALA A 11 43.85 17.98 -18.16
CA ALA A 11 42.41 18.21 -18.15
C ALA A 11 41.81 17.94 -19.55
N ILE A 12 41.70 16.68 -19.97
CA ILE A 12 40.90 16.23 -21.13
C ILE A 12 40.40 14.79 -20.87
N ALA A 13 39.55 14.62 -19.85
CA ALA A 13 38.85 13.36 -19.57
C ALA A 13 37.33 13.54 -19.52
N PHE A 14 36.81 14.51 -20.28
CA PHE A 14 35.39 14.90 -20.22
C PHE A 14 34.88 15.33 -21.62
N ALA A 15 34.76 14.39 -22.57
CA ALA A 15 33.91 14.54 -23.77
C ALA A 15 33.97 13.29 -24.68
N GLY A 16 32.78 12.79 -25.09
CA GLY A 16 32.59 11.98 -26.30
C GLY A 16 32.76 10.46 -26.09
N LEU A 17 31.71 9.66 -25.86
CA LEU A 17 30.62 9.34 -26.79
C LEU A 17 31.13 9.22 -28.24
N VAL A 18 31.55 8.03 -28.68
CA VAL A 18 31.36 7.51 -30.07
C VAL A 18 31.46 5.97 -30.07
N MET A 19 30.28 5.33 -29.98
CA MET A 19 29.74 4.33 -30.90
C MET A 19 30.69 3.68 -31.93
N VAL A 20 30.98 2.37 -31.78
CA VAL A 20 31.35 1.49 -32.89
C VAL A 20 30.78 0.07 -32.65
N ALA A 21 29.81 -0.34 -33.46
CA ALA A 21 29.84 -1.64 -34.16
C ALA A 21 28.74 -1.68 -35.23
N ILE A 22 29.18 -1.92 -36.46
CA ILE A 22 28.49 -1.84 -37.75
C ILE A 22 27.92 -3.21 -38.15
N GLY A 23 26.75 -3.26 -38.81
CA GLY A 23 26.39 -4.34 -39.73
C GLY A 23 24.90 -4.74 -39.83
N ALA A 24 24.17 -4.16 -40.78
CA ALA A 24 22.82 -4.58 -41.24
C ALA A 24 22.86 -5.96 -41.98
N PRO A 25 21.76 -6.72 -42.26
CA PRO A 25 20.42 -6.23 -42.64
C PRO A 25 19.16 -7.00 -42.15
N ALA A 26 18.03 -6.33 -42.39
CA ALA A 26 16.63 -6.75 -42.50
C ALA A 26 16.28 -8.25 -42.56
N VAL A 27 15.38 -8.68 -41.67
CA VAL A 27 14.30 -9.63 -42.01
C VAL A 27 13.02 -9.17 -41.29
N ALA A 28 12.00 -8.81 -42.06
CA ALA A 28 10.63 -8.83 -41.59
C ALA A 28 10.22 -10.31 -41.51
N GLN A 29 10.13 -10.87 -40.31
CA GLN A 29 9.57 -12.20 -40.08
C GLN A 29 8.31 -12.05 -39.24
N GLU A 30 7.19 -12.15 -39.94
CA GLU A 30 6.00 -12.77 -39.38
C GLU A 30 6.39 -14.20 -38.99
N ALA A 31 6.56 -14.41 -37.69
CA ALA A 31 6.71 -15.74 -37.12
C ALA A 31 5.88 -15.75 -35.85
N ALA A 32 4.76 -16.46 -35.92
CA ALA A 32 4.07 -16.97 -34.76
C ALA A 32 5.11 -17.68 -33.88
N GLN A 33 5.42 -17.10 -32.72
CA GLN A 33 6.12 -17.79 -31.66
C GLN A 33 5.15 -17.93 -30.49
N GLU A 34 4.73 -19.18 -30.30
CA GLU A 34 4.04 -19.68 -29.13
C GLU A 34 4.76 -19.18 -27.88
N GLN A 35 4.09 -18.34 -27.11
CA GLN A 35 4.51 -18.00 -25.76
C GLN A 35 4.42 -19.30 -24.94
N PRO A 36 5.52 -19.81 -24.36
CA PRO A 36 5.40 -20.82 -23.32
C PRO A 36 4.56 -20.17 -22.22
N GLY A 37 3.40 -20.75 -21.95
CA GLY A 37 2.57 -20.34 -20.82
C GLY A 37 3.41 -20.48 -19.56
N GLU A 38 3.88 -19.35 -19.04
CA GLU A 38 4.24 -19.26 -17.64
C GLU A 38 2.94 -19.59 -16.91
N ALA A 39 2.86 -20.82 -16.40
CA ALA A 39 1.89 -21.18 -15.40
C ALA A 39 2.18 -20.26 -14.22
N GLN A 40 1.46 -19.15 -14.16
CA GLN A 40 1.41 -18.29 -13.00
C GLN A 40 0.93 -19.20 -11.87
N GLU A 41 1.86 -19.61 -11.00
CA GLU A 41 1.50 -20.17 -9.70
C GLU A 41 0.65 -19.10 -9.03
N ALA A 42 -0.66 -19.29 -9.08
CA ALA A 42 -1.58 -18.58 -8.22
C ALA A 42 -1.08 -18.77 -6.79
N PRO A 43 -1.02 -17.71 -5.96
CA PRO A 43 -0.62 -17.88 -4.58
C PRO A 43 -1.52 -18.96 -3.99
N ALA A 44 -0.90 -20.05 -3.51
CA ALA A 44 -1.60 -21.06 -2.75
C ALA A 44 -2.30 -20.34 -1.61
N VAL A 45 -3.63 -20.31 -1.65
CA VAL A 45 -4.43 -19.86 -0.53
C VAL A 45 -4.13 -20.86 0.58
N GLU A 46 -3.37 -20.43 1.60
CA GLU A 46 -3.15 -21.26 2.77
C GLU A 46 -4.51 -21.58 3.40
N GLU A 47 -5.00 -22.81 3.14
CA GLU A 47 -6.14 -23.41 3.82
C GLU A 47 -5.77 -23.66 5.29
N GLY A 48 -5.69 -22.60 6.08
CA GLY A 48 -5.24 -22.73 7.47
C GLY A 48 -5.41 -21.49 8.34
N GLN A 49 -5.58 -20.30 7.75
CA GLN A 49 -5.90 -19.11 8.52
C GLN A 49 -7.41 -19.07 8.75
N HIS A 50 -7.90 -19.85 9.71
CA HIS A 50 -9.24 -19.64 10.24
C HIS A 50 -9.30 -18.20 10.78
N VAL A 51 -10.02 -17.32 10.09
CA VAL A 51 -10.42 -16.03 10.64
C VAL A 51 -11.37 -16.34 11.78
N VAL A 52 -10.83 -16.37 13.01
CA VAL A 52 -11.65 -16.54 14.21
C VAL A 52 -12.43 -15.24 14.37
N LEU A 53 -13.75 -15.34 14.20
CA LEU A 53 -14.66 -14.24 14.50
C LEU A 53 -14.68 -14.06 16.02
N GLU A 54 -14.28 -12.88 16.47
CA GLU A 54 -14.42 -12.47 17.87
C GLU A 54 -15.89 -12.18 18.17
N GLU A 55 -16.36 -12.63 19.33
CA GLU A 55 -17.67 -12.27 19.87
C GLU A 55 -17.68 -10.80 20.30
N ILE A 56 -18.76 -10.08 20.00
CA ILE A 56 -18.87 -8.66 20.32
C ILE A 56 -20.10 -8.46 21.20
N VAL A 57 -19.88 -8.35 22.51
CA VAL A 57 -20.93 -8.13 23.50
C VAL A 57 -21.21 -6.64 23.65
N VAL A 58 -22.49 -6.26 23.55
CA VAL A 58 -22.96 -4.88 23.71
C VAL A 58 -24.08 -4.80 24.73
N THR A 59 -24.39 -3.58 25.19
CA THR A 59 -25.52 -3.31 26.12
C THR A 59 -26.62 -2.48 25.48
N ALA A 60 -26.92 -2.73 24.20
CA ALA A 60 -27.90 -1.96 23.42
C ALA A 60 -29.33 -2.01 24.03
N GLN A 61 -29.68 -3.11 24.70
CA GLN A 61 -30.99 -3.31 25.33
C GLN A 61 -30.93 -3.32 26.88
N LYS A 62 -29.94 -2.65 27.47
CA LYS A 62 -29.68 -2.67 28.94
C LYS A 62 -29.38 -4.06 29.51
N ARG A 63 -28.98 -4.99 28.64
CA ARG A 63 -28.51 -6.34 28.92
C ARG A 63 -27.33 -6.63 28.01
N GLU A 64 -26.37 -7.38 28.52
CA GLU A 64 -25.25 -7.92 27.73
C GLU A 64 -25.79 -8.94 26.72
N GLU A 65 -25.54 -8.70 25.44
CA GLU A 65 -26.00 -9.50 24.32
C GLU A 65 -24.98 -9.42 23.17
N ASP A 66 -24.81 -10.50 22.41
CA ASP A 66 -23.96 -10.47 21.22
C ASP A 66 -24.57 -9.55 20.14
N VAL A 67 -23.73 -8.81 19.43
CA VAL A 67 -24.17 -7.83 18.43
C VAL A 67 -25.02 -8.44 17.31
N GLN A 68 -24.87 -9.74 17.02
CA GLN A 68 -25.63 -10.44 15.99
C GLN A 68 -27.07 -10.73 16.41
N ASP A 69 -27.34 -10.82 17.72
CA ASP A 69 -28.67 -11.10 18.28
C ASP A 69 -29.49 -9.82 18.52
N VAL A 70 -28.85 -8.65 18.51
CA VAL A 70 -29.52 -7.35 18.72
C VAL A 70 -30.38 -6.97 17.51
N PRO A 71 -31.72 -6.86 17.63
CA PRO A 71 -32.62 -6.65 16.49
C PRO A 71 -32.73 -5.17 16.07
N VAL A 72 -31.65 -4.41 16.21
CA VAL A 72 -31.53 -3.00 15.80
C VAL A 72 -30.14 -2.74 15.24
N SER A 73 -30.01 -1.77 14.33
CA SER A 73 -28.69 -1.38 13.81
C SER A 73 -27.83 -0.76 14.92
N VAL A 74 -26.65 -1.33 15.17
CA VAL A 74 -25.68 -0.85 16.16
C VAL A 74 -24.36 -0.52 15.48
N SER A 75 -23.76 0.61 15.83
CA SER A 75 -22.37 0.94 15.49
C SER A 75 -21.51 0.80 16.73
N VAL A 76 -20.42 0.03 16.64
CA VAL A 76 -19.48 -0.20 17.75
C VAL A 76 -18.14 0.43 17.39
N LEU A 77 -17.60 1.23 18.30
CA LEU A 77 -16.26 1.82 18.20
C LEU A 77 -15.39 1.21 19.28
N ARG A 78 -14.20 0.72 18.91
CA ARG A 78 -13.25 0.21 19.91
C ARG A 78 -12.52 1.37 20.59
N ALA A 79 -11.99 1.12 21.77
CA ALA A 79 -11.19 2.11 22.49
C ALA A 79 -10.01 2.61 21.65
N THR A 80 -9.34 1.72 20.92
CA THR A 80 -8.23 2.06 20.03
C THR A 80 -8.65 2.94 18.86
N ASP A 81 -9.86 2.75 18.33
CA ASP A 81 -10.40 3.61 17.27
C ASP A 81 -10.64 5.02 17.81
N LEU A 82 -11.23 5.12 19.00
CA LEU A 82 -11.45 6.41 19.66
C LEU A 82 -10.15 7.12 20.00
N GLU A 83 -9.13 6.39 20.47
CA GLU A 83 -7.81 6.95 20.75
C GLU A 83 -7.20 7.57 19.49
N VAL A 84 -7.26 6.88 18.35
CA VAL A 84 -6.78 7.39 17.07
C VAL A 84 -7.58 8.61 16.61
N LEU A 85 -8.91 8.60 16.78
CA LEU A 85 -9.78 9.72 16.39
C LEU A 85 -9.62 10.96 17.28
N THR A 86 -9.14 10.78 18.51
CA THR A 86 -9.01 11.86 19.50
C THR A 86 -7.59 12.36 19.70
N VAL A 87 -6.63 11.90 18.88
CA VAL A 87 -5.24 12.38 18.93
C VAL A 87 -5.20 13.90 18.77
N GLY A 88 -4.61 14.58 19.74
CA GLY A 88 -4.57 16.05 19.81
C GLY A 88 -5.69 16.59 20.70
N THR A 89 -6.68 17.26 20.11
CA THR A 89 -7.82 17.82 20.84
C THR A 89 -9.04 16.93 20.67
N PRO A 90 -9.53 16.28 21.73
CA PRO A 90 -10.74 15.47 21.66
C PRO A 90 -11.98 16.36 21.44
N ASP A 91 -12.70 16.10 20.35
CA ASP A 91 -14.02 16.65 20.08
C ASP A 91 -14.95 15.50 19.64
N VAL A 92 -16.15 15.46 20.20
CA VAL A 92 -17.15 14.45 19.90
C VAL A 92 -17.81 14.66 18.54
N GLN A 93 -17.83 15.88 17.99
CA GLN A 93 -18.43 16.16 16.68
C GLN A 93 -17.82 15.34 15.54
N ILE A 94 -16.55 14.94 15.68
CA ILE A 94 -15.84 14.10 14.71
C ILE A 94 -16.54 12.76 14.45
N LEU A 95 -17.32 12.27 15.42
CA LEU A 95 -18.05 11.01 15.31
C LEU A 95 -19.12 11.05 14.22
N SER A 96 -19.65 12.23 13.87
CA SER A 96 -20.64 12.39 12.78
C SER A 96 -20.08 11.95 11.42
N GLY A 97 -18.75 12.04 11.21
CA GLY A 97 -18.09 11.56 10.01
C GLY A 97 -17.76 10.07 10.01
N ARG A 98 -17.95 9.38 11.14
CA ARG A 98 -17.54 7.98 11.32
C ARG A 98 -18.70 7.03 11.59
N VAL A 99 -19.75 7.52 12.25
CA VAL A 99 -20.94 6.75 12.60
C VAL A 99 -22.06 7.03 11.58
N PRO A 100 -22.59 6.01 10.89
CA PRO A 100 -23.68 6.19 9.95
C PRO A 100 -24.90 6.87 10.58
N SER A 101 -25.48 7.82 9.86
CA SER A 101 -26.70 8.54 10.26
C SER A 101 -26.58 9.34 11.57
N LEU A 102 -25.37 9.56 12.09
CA LEU A 102 -25.12 10.42 13.24
C LEU A 102 -24.81 11.84 12.77
N ILE A 103 -25.55 12.82 13.28
CA ILE A 103 -25.26 14.25 13.12
C ILE A 103 -25.20 14.86 14.52
N MET A 104 -24.12 15.58 14.80
CA MET A 104 -23.91 16.27 16.07
C MET A 104 -23.87 17.78 15.86
N GLU A 105 -24.63 18.49 16.68
CA GLU A 105 -24.76 19.94 16.71
C GLU A 105 -24.36 20.39 18.13
N SER A 106 -23.56 21.45 18.26
CA SER A 106 -23.11 21.99 19.56
C SER A 106 -23.71 23.35 19.88
#